data_AF-A0A7J9ZM05-F1
#
_entry.id   AF-A0A7J9ZM05-F1
#
_cell.length_a   1.000
_cell.length_b   1.000
_cell.length_c   1.000
_cell.angle_alpha   90.00
_cell.angle_beta   90.00
_cell.angle_gamma   90.00
#
_symmetry.space_group_name_H-M   'P 1'
#
loop_
_entity.id
_entity.type
_entity.pdbx_description
1 polymer ?
#
loop_
_entity_poly.entity_id
_entity_poly.type
_entity_poly.pdbx_seq_one_letter_code
_entity_poly.pdbx_strand_id
1 'polypeptide(L)'
;MTTIGRTGRPYRAPVALAGAALAVLALGGCATAKEELVEAADEKCRTISERFGGDLGFGESIGGEDDLKKFGERRKLIKDLRDTVRSMPKPETGQAELNAWLGKLDEFDKAMLKTSNMSRYAQPGMDLLIAMQVGVLDETTQAVGPAAKRFGLRDCAQIESWRTFPKKK
;
A
#
# COMPACT_ATOMS: atom_id res chain seq x y z
N MET A 1 22.40 -90.81 18.90
CA MET A 1 23.70 -90.16 19.17
C MET A 1 23.45 -88.67 19.45
N THR A 2 23.91 -88.23 20.63
CA THR A 2 24.39 -86.87 20.96
C THR A 2 23.38 -85.72 21.25
N THR A 3 22.92 -85.67 22.52
CA THR A 3 23.05 -84.60 23.55
C THR A 3 23.06 -83.08 23.27
N ILE A 4 22.30 -82.35 24.14
CA ILE A 4 22.62 -81.15 24.98
C ILE A 4 22.97 -79.82 24.24
N GLY A 5 22.52 -78.61 24.59
CA GLY A 5 21.72 -78.05 25.70
C GLY A 5 21.87 -76.51 25.75
N ARG A 6 21.02 -75.83 26.57
CA ARG A 6 21.26 -74.61 27.41
C ARG A 6 22.18 -73.49 26.85
N THR A 7 21.81 -72.21 26.75
CA THR A 7 21.46 -71.22 27.81
C THR A 7 21.23 -69.84 27.16
N GLY A 8 20.55 -68.92 27.87
CA GLY A 8 20.90 -67.48 27.81
C GLY A 8 19.81 -66.51 27.33
N ARG A 9 19.11 -65.87 28.27
CA ARG A 9 18.51 -64.52 28.05
C ARG A 9 19.64 -63.48 27.99
N PRO A 10 19.47 -62.40 27.22
CA PRO A 10 19.42 -61.09 27.88
C PRO A 10 18.45 -60.06 27.25
N TYR A 11 17.78 -59.32 28.14
CA TYR A 11 17.56 -57.86 28.16
C TYR A 11 17.53 -57.04 26.85
N ARG A 12 16.41 -56.35 26.58
CA ARG A 12 16.23 -54.88 26.70
C ARG A 12 14.88 -54.43 26.10
N ALA A 13 14.08 -53.72 26.90
CA ALA A 13 13.06 -52.75 26.45
C ALA A 13 13.76 -51.49 25.85
N PRO A 14 13.10 -50.43 25.32
CA PRO A 14 11.66 -50.14 25.21
C PRO A 14 11.23 -49.56 23.83
N VAL A 15 9.92 -49.41 23.57
CA VAL A 15 9.42 -48.28 22.74
C VAL A 15 8.20 -47.71 23.45
N ALA A 16 8.46 -46.74 24.32
CA ALA A 16 7.44 -45.83 24.80
C ALA A 16 7.24 -44.77 23.70
N LEU A 17 6.07 -44.79 23.05
CA LEU A 17 5.57 -43.70 22.23
C LEU A 17 5.20 -42.54 23.17
N ALA A 18 6.18 -41.69 23.47
CA ALA A 18 5.95 -40.39 24.05
C ALA A 18 5.78 -39.38 22.91
N GLY A 19 4.54 -39.24 22.43
CA GLY A 19 4.12 -38.07 21.69
C GLY A 19 4.03 -36.90 22.66
N ALA A 20 5.09 -36.12 22.77
CA ALA A 20 5.10 -34.85 23.49
C ALA A 20 5.14 -33.72 22.48
N ALA A 21 4.06 -32.94 22.51
CA ALA A 21 3.78 -31.78 21.69
C ALA A 21 4.97 -30.80 21.64
N LEU A 22 5.35 -30.42 20.42
CA LEU A 22 6.14 -29.22 20.16
C LEU A 22 5.28 -28.00 20.48
N ALA A 23 5.27 -27.60 21.75
CA ALA A 23 4.86 -26.27 22.15
C ALA A 23 5.94 -25.27 21.72
N VAL A 24 5.84 -24.78 20.49
CA VAL A 24 6.59 -23.59 20.06
C VAL A 24 5.83 -22.36 20.57
N LEU A 25 6.05 -22.02 21.84
CA LEU A 25 5.80 -20.68 22.34
C LEU A 25 6.95 -19.79 21.89
N ALA A 26 6.94 -19.42 20.61
CA ALA A 26 7.72 -18.29 20.13
C ALA A 26 6.90 -17.03 20.44
N LEU A 27 7.36 -16.23 21.40
CA LEU A 27 6.93 -14.85 21.64
C LEU A 27 7.38 -13.98 20.46
N GLY A 28 6.72 -14.13 19.33
CA GLY A 28 6.76 -13.22 18.19
C GLY A 28 5.31 -13.08 17.74
N GLY A 29 4.65 -12.00 18.15
CA GLY A 29 3.24 -11.80 17.85
C GLY A 29 3.01 -11.95 16.35
N CYS A 30 2.12 -12.86 15.95
CA CYS A 30 1.61 -12.87 14.59
C CYS A 30 0.96 -11.51 14.36
N ALA A 31 1.61 -10.66 13.55
CA ALA A 31 0.98 -9.43 13.09
C ALA A 31 -0.37 -9.79 12.49
N THR A 32 -1.40 -9.04 12.86
CA THR A 32 -2.72 -9.26 12.29
C THR A 32 -2.71 -8.85 10.81
N ALA A 33 -3.61 -9.42 10.00
CA ALA A 33 -3.76 -9.02 8.60
C ALA A 33 -3.94 -7.49 8.42
N LYS A 34 -4.53 -6.82 9.42
CA LYS A 34 -4.66 -5.36 9.42
C LYS A 34 -3.31 -4.66 9.63
N GLU A 35 -2.51 -5.12 10.58
CA GLU A 35 -1.20 -4.52 10.87
C GLU A 35 -0.25 -4.70 9.69
N GLU A 36 -0.18 -5.90 9.10
CA GLU A 36 0.60 -6.17 7.90
C GLU A 36 0.18 -5.27 6.73
N LEU A 37 -1.14 -5.13 6.51
CA LEU A 37 -1.67 -4.26 5.46
C LEU A 37 -1.32 -2.79 5.71
N VAL A 38 -1.45 -2.31 6.95
CA VAL A 38 -1.10 -0.94 7.31
C VAL A 38 0.39 -0.69 7.07
N GLU A 39 1.26 -1.59 7.50
CA GLU A 39 2.71 -1.48 7.32
C GLU A 39 3.09 -1.41 5.84
N ALA A 40 2.61 -2.36 5.03
CA ALA A 40 2.91 -2.41 3.60
C ALA A 40 2.35 -1.20 2.83
N ALA A 41 1.14 -0.74 3.18
CA ALA A 41 0.54 0.44 2.58
C ALA A 41 1.30 1.72 2.94
N ASP A 42 1.66 1.91 4.21
CA ASP A 42 2.39 3.07 4.69
C ASP A 42 3.81 3.13 4.11
N GLU A 43 4.51 1.99 3.99
CA GLU A 43 5.80 1.92 3.30
C GLU A 43 5.70 2.42 1.85
N LYS A 44 4.71 1.93 1.09
CA LYS A 44 4.47 2.39 -0.28
C LYS A 44 4.10 3.87 -0.33
N CYS A 45 3.26 4.34 0.58
CA CYS A 45 2.90 5.76 0.65
C CYS A 45 4.10 6.64 0.96
N ARG A 46 5.06 6.18 1.78
CA ARG A 46 6.32 6.89 2.02
C ARG A 46 7.13 7.04 0.74
N THR A 47 7.35 5.96 -0.01
CA THR A 47 8.03 6.02 -1.31
C THR A 47 7.29 6.94 -2.29
N ILE A 48 5.96 6.87 -2.33
CA ILE A 48 5.15 7.76 -3.17
C ILE A 48 5.33 9.22 -2.76
N SER A 49 5.28 9.51 -1.46
CA SER A 49 5.48 10.85 -0.91
C SER A 49 6.85 11.42 -1.25
N GLU A 50 7.90 10.60 -1.20
CA GLU A 50 9.26 10.98 -1.58
C GLU A 50 9.36 11.28 -3.08
N ARG A 51 8.82 10.40 -3.92
CA ARG A 51 8.81 10.62 -5.39
C ARG A 51 8.00 11.85 -5.77
N PHE A 52 6.82 12.04 -5.17
CA PHE A 52 5.93 13.18 -5.47
C PHE A 52 6.49 14.50 -4.95
N GLY A 53 7.21 14.49 -3.83
CA GLY A 53 7.93 15.66 -3.33
C GLY A 53 9.29 15.91 -4.02
N GLY A 54 9.77 14.94 -4.79
CA GLY A 54 11.07 14.96 -5.48
C GLY A 54 10.92 14.98 -7.00
N ASP A 55 11.36 13.90 -7.64
CA ASP A 55 11.50 13.82 -9.10
C ASP A 55 10.17 13.85 -9.86
N LEU A 56 9.06 13.46 -9.23
CA LEU A 56 7.71 13.53 -9.80
C LEU A 56 6.92 14.76 -9.33
N GLY A 57 7.56 15.70 -8.64
CA GLY A 57 6.94 16.96 -8.25
C GLY A 57 6.59 17.84 -9.45
N PHE A 58 5.44 18.51 -9.37
CA PHE A 58 5.09 19.56 -10.31
C PHE A 58 5.78 20.88 -9.91
N GLY A 59 6.14 21.69 -10.91
CA GLY A 59 6.73 23.01 -10.69
C GLY A 59 5.69 24.05 -10.29
N GLU A 60 5.94 25.32 -10.59
CA GLU A 60 4.99 26.41 -10.33
C GLU A 60 3.84 26.46 -11.35
N SER A 61 3.91 25.65 -12.42
CA SER A 61 2.86 25.50 -13.43
C SER A 61 2.77 24.06 -13.90
N ILE A 62 1.66 23.73 -14.57
CA ILE A 62 1.44 22.44 -15.22
C ILE A 62 1.01 22.68 -16.66
N GLY A 63 1.55 21.88 -17.57
CA GLY A 63 1.11 21.83 -18.96
C GLY A 63 2.22 21.47 -19.93
N GLY A 64 3.45 21.36 -19.44
CA GLY A 64 4.58 20.91 -20.25
C GLY A 64 4.57 19.42 -20.53
N GLU A 65 5.37 19.00 -21.52
CA GLU A 65 5.52 17.58 -21.87
C GLU A 65 6.09 16.75 -20.70
N ASP A 66 6.95 17.35 -19.87
CA ASP A 66 7.46 16.76 -18.64
C ASP A 66 6.33 16.48 -17.63
N ASP A 67 5.39 17.42 -17.45
CA ASP A 67 4.25 17.22 -16.54
C ASP A 67 3.35 16.07 -17.00
N LEU A 68 3.16 15.92 -18.31
CA LEU A 68 2.39 14.80 -18.86
C LEU A 68 3.05 13.44 -18.56
N LYS A 69 4.38 13.37 -18.59
CA LYS A 69 5.13 12.16 -18.19
C LYS A 69 4.99 11.93 -16.68
N LYS A 70 5.13 12.98 -15.87
CA LYS A 70 4.93 12.92 -14.42
C LYS A 70 3.53 12.44 -14.06
N PHE A 71 2.47 12.93 -14.71
CA PHE A 71 1.12 12.41 -14.51
C PHE A 71 1.05 10.90 -14.76
N GLY A 72 1.68 10.40 -15.83
CA GLY A 72 1.74 8.96 -16.13
C GLY A 72 2.38 8.15 -15.00
N GLU A 73 3.57 8.56 -14.56
CA GLU A 73 4.31 7.88 -13.50
C GLU A 73 3.59 7.96 -12.15
N ARG A 74 3.07 9.13 -11.79
CA ARG A 74 2.31 9.33 -10.54
C ARG A 74 1.08 8.43 -10.49
N ARG A 75 0.32 8.35 -11.59
CA ARG A 75 -0.84 7.44 -11.70
C ARG A 75 -0.46 5.98 -11.59
N LYS A 76 0.66 5.57 -12.20
CA LYS A 76 1.17 4.20 -12.10
C LYS A 76 1.46 3.83 -10.65
N LEU A 77 2.10 4.72 -9.89
CA LEU A 77 2.38 4.51 -8.47
C LEU A 77 1.10 4.42 -7.61
N ILE A 78 0.11 5.30 -7.85
CA ILE A 78 -1.19 5.22 -7.14
C ILE A 78 -1.96 3.94 -7.50
N LYS A 79 -1.88 3.49 -8.75
CA LYS A 79 -2.46 2.21 -9.16
C LYS A 79 -1.75 1.03 -8.48
N ASP A 80 -0.42 1.02 -8.47
CA ASP A 80 0.38 -0.01 -7.81
C ASP A 80 0.10 -0.11 -6.30
N LEU A 81 -0.04 1.04 -5.63
CA LEU A 81 -0.49 1.09 -4.23
C LEU A 81 -1.85 0.41 -4.05
N ARG A 82 -2.84 0.78 -4.86
CA ARG A 82 -4.19 0.19 -4.77
C ARG A 82 -4.18 -1.31 -5.06
N ASP A 83 -3.43 -1.75 -6.06
CA ASP A 83 -3.34 -3.15 -6.46
C ASP A 83 -2.66 -3.98 -5.35
N THR A 84 -1.60 -3.44 -4.74
CA THR A 84 -0.94 -4.04 -3.57
C THR A 84 -1.94 -4.23 -2.43
N VAL A 85 -2.60 -3.15 -2.00
CA VAL A 85 -3.56 -3.19 -0.89
C VAL A 85 -4.71 -4.17 -1.17
N ARG A 86 -5.17 -4.27 -2.42
CA ARG A 86 -6.23 -5.21 -2.82
C ARG A 86 -5.78 -6.66 -2.87
N SER A 87 -4.50 -6.93 -3.12
CA SER A 87 -3.94 -8.28 -3.13
C SER A 87 -3.66 -8.83 -1.73
N MET A 88 -3.60 -7.97 -0.72
CA MET A 88 -3.34 -8.39 0.66
C MET A 88 -4.58 -9.03 1.30
N PRO A 89 -4.38 -9.90 2.31
CA PRO A 89 -5.47 -10.44 3.10
C PRO A 89 -6.36 -9.31 3.65
N LYS A 90 -7.67 -9.45 3.47
CA LYS A 90 -8.61 -8.43 3.96
C LYS A 90 -8.66 -8.48 5.50
N PRO A 91 -8.60 -7.32 6.18
CA PRO A 91 -8.73 -7.29 7.63
C PRO A 91 -10.17 -7.65 8.03
N GLU A 92 -10.31 -8.27 9.20
CA GLU A 92 -11.62 -8.62 9.79
C GLU A 92 -12.42 -7.37 10.19
N THR A 93 -11.74 -6.28 10.51
CA THR A 93 -12.33 -5.00 10.92
C THR A 93 -11.82 -3.84 10.06
N GLY A 94 -12.60 -2.76 9.96
CA GLY A 94 -12.20 -1.56 9.22
C GLY A 94 -12.36 -1.66 7.70
N GLN A 95 -13.07 -2.66 7.19
CA GLN A 95 -13.18 -2.92 5.75
C GLN A 95 -13.93 -1.80 5.01
N ALA A 96 -14.90 -1.15 5.66
CA ALA A 96 -15.62 0.00 5.09
C ALA A 96 -14.69 1.21 4.93
N GLU A 97 -13.86 1.49 5.95
CA GLU A 97 -12.88 2.57 5.94
C GLU A 97 -11.77 2.31 4.92
N LEU A 98 -11.30 1.06 4.81
CA LEU A 98 -10.35 0.64 3.77
C LEU A 98 -10.91 0.89 2.37
N ASN A 99 -12.15 0.46 2.13
CA ASN A 99 -12.81 0.66 0.84
C ASN A 99 -13.05 2.15 0.55
N ALA A 100 -13.40 2.95 1.56
CA ALA A 100 -13.55 4.39 1.41
C ALA A 100 -12.23 5.07 1.01
N TRP A 101 -11.11 4.70 1.64
CA TRP A 101 -9.80 5.19 1.26
C TRP A 101 -9.37 4.75 -0.15
N LEU A 102 -9.57 3.48 -0.51
CA LEU A 102 -9.35 2.98 -1.87
C LEU A 102 -10.20 3.72 -2.91
N GLY A 103 -11.43 4.11 -2.54
CA GLY A 103 -12.29 4.97 -3.35
C GLY A 103 -11.68 6.35 -3.58
N LYS A 104 -11.10 6.97 -2.55
CA LYS A 104 -10.41 8.27 -2.70
C LYS A 104 -9.15 8.18 -3.55
N LEU A 105 -8.39 7.09 -3.47
CA LEU A 105 -7.27 6.86 -4.38
C LEU A 105 -7.74 6.70 -5.85
N ASP A 106 -8.92 6.12 -6.09
CA ASP A 106 -9.50 6.01 -7.43
C ASP A 106 -9.99 7.35 -7.98
N GLU A 107 -10.66 8.16 -7.15
CA GLU A 107 -11.04 9.53 -7.49
C GLU A 107 -9.80 10.37 -7.85
N PHE A 108 -8.74 10.25 -7.06
CA PHE A 108 -7.47 10.95 -7.30
C PHE A 108 -6.79 10.50 -8.61
N ASP A 109 -6.73 9.20 -8.89
CA ASP A 109 -6.21 8.68 -10.17
C ASP A 109 -7.02 9.18 -11.38
N LYS A 110 -8.34 9.19 -11.28
CA LYS A 110 -9.23 9.72 -12.31
C LYS A 110 -9.05 11.23 -12.52
N ALA A 111 -8.88 11.99 -11.44
CA ALA A 111 -8.59 13.41 -11.51
C ALA A 111 -7.25 13.65 -12.23
N MET A 112 -6.20 12.91 -11.88
CA MET A 112 -4.91 12.99 -12.58
C MET A 112 -5.02 12.69 -14.07
N LEU A 113 -5.77 11.65 -14.46
CA LEU A 113 -6.02 11.32 -15.87
C LEU A 113 -6.72 12.47 -16.59
N LYS A 114 -7.76 13.02 -15.97
CA LYS A 114 -8.56 14.09 -16.57
C LYS A 114 -7.73 15.36 -16.74
N THR A 115 -6.93 15.73 -15.74
CA THR A 115 -6.00 16.86 -15.84
C THR A 115 -4.98 16.63 -16.94
N SER A 116 -4.31 15.46 -16.96
CA SER A 116 -3.32 15.11 -17.98
C SER A 116 -3.90 15.17 -19.40
N ASN A 117 -5.12 14.63 -19.60
CA ASN A 117 -5.79 14.69 -20.90
C ASN A 117 -6.11 16.12 -21.31
N MET A 118 -6.62 16.95 -20.39
CA MET A 118 -6.91 18.35 -20.72
C MET A 118 -5.64 19.15 -21.02
N SER A 119 -4.55 18.93 -20.29
CA SER A 119 -3.25 19.54 -20.62
C SER A 119 -2.72 19.09 -21.98
N ARG A 120 -2.88 17.81 -22.34
CA ARG A 120 -2.41 17.26 -23.62
C ARG A 120 -3.17 17.83 -24.83
N TYR A 121 -4.48 18.04 -24.69
CA TYR A 121 -5.36 18.46 -25.77
C TYR A 121 -5.83 19.91 -25.64
N ALA A 122 -5.15 20.70 -24.81
CA ALA A 122 -5.48 22.10 -24.58
C ALA A 122 -5.36 22.89 -25.88
N GLN A 123 -6.40 23.69 -26.17
CA GLN A 123 -6.35 24.72 -27.21
C GLN A 123 -6.05 26.09 -26.58
N PRO A 124 -5.55 27.06 -27.37
CA PRO A 124 -5.42 28.43 -26.91
C PRO A 124 -6.73 28.95 -26.28
N GLY A 125 -6.65 29.54 -25.09
CA GLY A 125 -7.81 30.05 -24.34
C GLY A 125 -8.45 29.06 -23.36
N MET A 126 -7.93 27.83 -23.23
CA MET A 126 -8.41 26.85 -22.25
C MET A 126 -7.73 26.95 -20.86
N ASP A 127 -6.90 27.98 -20.64
CA ASP A 127 -6.09 28.13 -19.42
C ASP A 127 -6.94 28.10 -18.14
N LEU A 128 -8.10 28.76 -18.15
CA LEU A 128 -9.03 28.76 -17.01
C LEU A 128 -9.56 27.35 -16.71
N LEU A 129 -9.91 26.57 -17.74
CA LEU A 129 -10.43 25.21 -17.57
C LEU A 129 -9.36 24.27 -17.00
N ILE A 130 -8.11 24.44 -17.44
CA ILE A 130 -6.96 23.69 -16.90
C ILE A 130 -6.75 24.06 -15.44
N ALA A 131 -6.73 25.35 -15.09
CA ALA A 131 -6.58 25.81 -13.72
C ALA A 131 -7.69 25.28 -12.80
N MET A 132 -8.95 25.32 -13.26
CA MET A 132 -10.09 24.74 -12.53
C MET A 132 -9.89 23.22 -12.31
N GLN A 133 -9.44 22.50 -13.31
CA GLN A 133 -9.20 21.06 -13.16
C GLN A 133 -8.04 20.74 -12.24
N VAL A 134 -6.99 21.57 -12.24
CA VAL A 134 -5.90 21.47 -11.26
C VAL A 134 -6.44 21.70 -9.84
N GLY A 135 -7.39 22.63 -9.66
CA GLY A 135 -8.11 22.80 -8.40
C GLY A 135 -8.85 21.52 -7.96
N VAL A 136 -9.62 20.90 -8.86
CA VAL A 136 -10.30 19.62 -8.60
C VAL A 136 -9.31 18.51 -8.25
N LEU A 137 -8.16 18.46 -8.94
CA LEU A 137 -7.10 17.50 -8.62
C LEU A 137 -6.57 17.71 -7.19
N ASP A 138 -6.31 18.95 -6.79
CA ASP A 138 -5.84 19.26 -5.43
C ASP A 138 -6.91 18.90 -4.37
N GLU A 139 -8.19 19.20 -4.63
CA GLU A 139 -9.29 18.79 -3.75
C GLU A 139 -9.39 17.28 -3.57
N THR A 140 -9.31 16.51 -4.67
CA THR A 140 -9.32 15.04 -4.60
C THR A 140 -8.09 14.49 -3.87
N THR A 141 -6.92 15.11 -4.05
CA THR A 141 -5.69 14.77 -3.31
C THR A 141 -5.89 14.97 -1.80
N GLN A 142 -6.43 16.13 -1.41
CA GLN A 142 -6.68 16.45 -0.01
C GLN A 142 -7.67 15.49 0.66
N ALA A 143 -8.61 14.93 -0.10
CA ALA A 143 -9.57 13.96 0.43
C ALA A 143 -8.95 12.59 0.77
N VAL A 144 -7.80 12.24 0.18
CA VAL A 144 -7.11 10.94 0.43
C VAL A 144 -6.64 10.85 1.88
N GLY A 145 -5.99 11.90 2.40
CA GLY A 145 -5.33 11.86 3.70
C GLY A 145 -6.28 11.58 4.88
N PRO A 146 -7.39 12.31 5.03
CA PRO A 146 -8.39 12.03 6.06
C PRO A 146 -9.01 10.64 5.95
N ALA A 147 -9.24 10.12 4.74
CA ALA A 147 -9.75 8.77 4.55
C ALA A 147 -8.73 7.71 4.99
N ALA A 148 -7.44 7.91 4.67
CA ALA A 148 -6.35 7.05 5.10
C ALA A 148 -6.25 6.98 6.63
N LYS A 149 -6.30 8.17 7.27
CA LYS A 149 -6.23 8.30 8.73
C LYS A 149 -7.36 7.57 9.45
N ARG A 150 -8.58 7.56 8.88
CA ARG A 150 -9.74 6.84 9.47
C ARG A 150 -9.53 5.34 9.51
N PHE A 151 -8.87 4.76 8.51
CA PHE A 151 -8.56 3.33 8.49
C PHE A 151 -7.38 2.98 9.43
N GLY A 152 -6.47 3.94 9.66
CA GLY A 152 -5.33 3.81 10.56
C GLY A 152 -3.96 4.00 9.89
N LEU A 153 -3.94 4.41 8.61
CA LEU A 153 -2.71 4.64 7.86
C LEU A 153 -2.09 5.98 8.26
N ARG A 154 -0.80 5.97 8.58
CA ARG A 154 -0.08 7.14 9.07
C ARG A 154 0.64 7.88 7.95
N ASP A 155 1.43 7.16 7.17
CA ASP A 155 2.21 7.73 6.07
C ASP A 155 1.29 8.05 4.88
N CYS A 156 0.29 7.22 4.59
CA CYS A 156 -0.72 7.54 3.57
C CYS A 156 -1.62 8.73 3.95
N ALA A 157 -1.65 9.14 5.21
CA ALA A 157 -2.36 10.34 5.64
C ALA A 157 -1.57 11.63 5.36
N GLN A 158 -0.26 11.54 5.12
CA GLN A 158 0.63 12.68 4.88
C GLN A 158 0.64 13.08 3.40
N ILE A 159 -0.46 13.66 2.92
CA ILE A 159 -0.66 13.94 1.49
C ILE A 159 -0.10 15.29 1.00
N GLU A 160 0.59 16.05 1.85
CA GLU A 160 1.07 17.40 1.46
C GLU A 160 2.05 17.37 0.29
N SER A 161 2.96 16.39 0.24
CA SER A 161 3.85 16.22 -0.92
C SER A 161 3.14 15.66 -2.15
N TRP A 162 1.89 15.19 -2.01
CA TRP A 162 1.09 14.70 -3.12
C TRP A 162 0.33 15.81 -3.81
N ARG A 163 0.25 16.98 -3.19
CA ARG A 163 -0.47 18.12 -3.75
C ARG A 163 0.17 18.56 -5.05
N THR A 164 -0.65 19.17 -5.87
CA THR A 164 -0.20 19.71 -7.14
C THR A 164 0.76 20.88 -6.93
N PHE A 165 0.41 21.78 -6.02
CA PHE A 165 1.26 22.86 -5.55
C PHE A 165 1.31 22.81 -4.02
N PRO A 166 2.33 22.19 -3.43
CA PRO A 166 2.49 22.15 -1.99
C PRO A 166 2.57 23.57 -1.44
N LYS A 167 1.89 23.84 -0.32
CA LYS A 167 2.03 25.14 0.36
C LYS A 167 3.48 25.28 0.84
N LYS A 168 4.19 26.32 0.40
CA LYS A 168 5.54 26.65 0.93
C LYS A 168 5.38 26.91 2.44
N LYS A 169 6.18 26.21 3.27
CA LYS A 169 6.25 26.44 4.71
C LYS A 169 7.00 27.73 5.02
#